data_AF-A0A932K0M2-F1
#
_entry.id   AF-A0A932K0M2-F1
#
_cell.length_a   1.000
_cell.length_b   1.000
_cell.length_c   1.000
_cell.angle_alpha   90.00
_cell.angle_beta   90.00
_cell.angle_gamma   90.00
#
_symmetry.space_group_name_H-M   'P 1'
#
loop_
_entity.id
_entity.type
_entity.pdbx_description
1 polymer ?
#
loop_
_entity_poly.entity_id
_entity_poly.type
_entity_poly.pdbx_seq_one_letter_code
_entity_poly.pdbx_strand_id
1 'polypeptide(L)'
;MLGYWARAEARFEGKIVDQGQIAIWAPFYHYILAEFFKYLAYFGALEYKHEAILVLNVVCSTLSLIPFYLIVYNVSKSKRASFAALMLYAFNFILIDFNTFILIENLAIPLLVFAVYLLFVHSDKYFMILFAGIIFGSVVGLRPALGLIGISCVFYIFFTCGKNIKSVIRTMLFIIGFLIIISLIMIENYHVSGGKMKSLSAHGGANFALAQCRMRRLTTHYDGYTWTLSPPIFNEGNDFSRREIYEAPVPFYNQKYYYRLGFACLKLHPENRLENLKMIKALFWGPLFPFAYSIKWIAPGNKIFSYIIFLMFISLGLLYCPIKDKKLDSRKILFLLSIPLWIMLVGYFYASAQRQMLPAYFAIYTMFFALLTYIKHYELQALKYFGVLLLIYILPSII
;
A
#
# COMPACT_ATOMS: atom_id res chain seq x y z
N MET A 1 16.56 -1.85 7.97
CA MET A 1 15.86 -3.15 7.79
C MET A 1 15.69 -3.92 9.10
N LEU A 2 16.60 -3.74 10.07
CA LEU A 2 16.55 -4.36 11.41
C LEU A 2 15.31 -4.01 12.25
N GLY A 3 14.52 -3.00 11.87
CA GLY A 3 13.44 -2.48 12.69
C GLY A 3 12.33 -3.51 13.01
N TYR A 4 11.81 -4.24 12.03
CA TYR A 4 10.77 -5.24 12.29
C TYR A 4 11.33 -6.52 12.91
N TRP A 5 12.50 -6.94 12.43
CA TRP A 5 13.18 -8.15 12.90
C TRP A 5 13.56 -8.07 14.38
N ALA A 6 14.29 -7.02 14.78
CA ALA A 6 14.74 -6.85 16.16
C ALA A 6 13.56 -6.74 17.14
N ARG A 7 12.45 -6.14 16.72
CA ARG A 7 11.20 -6.09 17.52
C ARG A 7 10.55 -7.46 17.65
N ALA A 8 10.51 -8.23 16.57
CA ALA A 8 9.99 -9.59 16.61
C ALA A 8 10.82 -10.49 17.53
N GLU A 9 12.15 -10.36 17.49
CA GLU A 9 13.07 -11.06 18.40
C GLU A 9 12.87 -10.64 19.85
N ALA A 10 12.84 -9.34 20.14
CA ALA A 10 12.59 -8.85 21.49
C ALA A 10 11.26 -9.38 22.05
N ARG A 11 10.20 -9.40 21.23
CA ARG A 11 8.90 -9.95 21.63
C ARG A 11 8.95 -11.46 21.83
N PHE A 12 9.65 -12.19 20.97
CA PHE A 12 9.88 -13.63 21.11
C PHE A 12 10.64 -13.98 22.40
N GLU A 13 11.60 -13.14 22.81
CA GLU A 13 12.33 -13.23 24.09
C GLU A 13 11.49 -12.85 25.32
N GLY A 14 10.20 -12.51 25.15
CA GLY A 14 9.29 -12.18 26.25
C GLY A 14 9.27 -10.70 26.64
N LYS A 15 9.96 -9.81 25.91
CA LYS A 15 9.88 -8.35 26.15
C LYS A 15 8.60 -7.80 25.55
N ILE A 16 7.45 -8.14 26.12
CA ILE A 16 6.12 -7.81 25.55
C ILE A 16 5.80 -6.31 25.67
N VAL A 17 6.08 -5.71 26.82
CA VAL A 17 5.80 -4.29 27.08
C VAL A 17 7.08 -3.49 26.85
N ASP A 18 7.29 -3.06 25.61
CA ASP A 18 8.44 -2.25 25.21
C ASP A 18 8.01 -1.13 24.25
N GLN A 19 8.43 0.10 24.54
CA GLN A 19 8.18 1.27 23.70
C GLN A 19 8.85 1.13 22.34
N GLY A 20 9.94 0.37 22.25
CA GLY A 20 10.59 0.04 21.00
C GLY A 20 9.68 -0.69 20.02
N GLN A 21 8.70 -1.46 20.51
CA GLN A 21 7.72 -2.15 19.67
C GLN A 21 6.83 -1.16 18.90
N ILE A 22 6.42 -0.07 19.54
CA ILE A 22 5.36 0.82 19.02
C ILE A 22 5.86 2.16 18.49
N ALA A 23 7.12 2.54 18.77
CA ALA A 23 7.59 3.91 18.62
C ALA A 23 7.43 4.52 17.22
N ILE A 24 7.69 3.74 16.17
CA ILE A 24 7.74 4.26 14.79
C ILE A 24 6.88 3.48 13.81
N TRP A 25 6.73 2.16 13.91
CA TRP A 25 6.06 1.38 12.85
C TRP A 25 4.76 0.77 13.33
N ALA A 26 3.87 0.42 12.40
CA ALA A 26 2.69 -0.36 12.72
C ALA A 26 3.15 -1.73 13.27
N PRO A 27 2.74 -2.11 14.48
CA PRO A 27 3.40 -3.20 15.17
C PRO A 27 2.91 -4.60 14.75
N PHE A 28 1.75 -4.67 14.10
CA PHE A 28 1.10 -5.94 13.77
C PHE A 28 1.99 -6.92 13.01
N TYR A 29 2.82 -6.45 12.07
CA TYR A 29 3.71 -7.35 11.31
C TYR A 29 4.75 -8.04 12.18
N HIS A 30 5.38 -7.32 13.12
CA HIS A 30 6.38 -7.98 13.98
C HIS A 30 5.73 -8.84 15.07
N TYR A 31 4.45 -8.63 15.39
CA TYR A 31 3.68 -9.60 16.19
C TYR A 31 3.52 -10.93 15.45
N ILE A 32 3.16 -10.88 14.16
CA ILE A 32 3.06 -12.08 13.32
C ILE A 32 4.42 -12.78 13.20
N LEU A 33 5.51 -12.02 12.99
CA LEU A 33 6.85 -12.60 12.95
C LEU A 33 7.25 -13.27 14.27
N ALA A 34 6.94 -12.64 15.41
CA ALA A 34 7.23 -13.22 16.72
C ALA A 34 6.46 -14.54 16.96
N GLU A 35 5.19 -14.62 16.56
CA GLU A 35 4.44 -15.88 16.63
C GLU A 35 5.02 -16.93 15.65
N PHE A 36 5.43 -16.52 14.46
CA PHE A 36 6.11 -17.41 13.52
C PHE A 36 7.41 -17.99 14.11
N PHE A 37 8.21 -17.19 14.83
CA PHE A 37 9.40 -17.66 15.54
C PHE A 37 9.07 -18.72 16.60
N LYS A 38 7.95 -18.59 17.32
CA LYS A 38 7.51 -19.61 18.28
C LYS A 38 7.19 -20.93 17.59
N TYR A 39 6.51 -20.90 16.44
CA TYR A 39 6.27 -22.11 15.66
C TYR A 39 7.57 -22.76 15.19
N LEU A 40 8.53 -21.98 14.69
CA LEU A 40 9.84 -22.52 14.29
C LEU A 40 10.60 -23.12 15.49
N ALA A 41 10.58 -22.47 16.65
CA ALA A 41 11.18 -23.01 17.87
C ALA A 41 10.53 -24.33 18.29
N TYR A 42 9.20 -24.42 18.21
CA TYR A 42 8.46 -25.65 18.50
C TYR A 42 8.88 -26.81 17.59
N PHE A 43 9.19 -26.55 16.32
CA PHE A 43 9.68 -27.57 15.36
C PHE A 43 11.21 -27.76 15.36
N GLY A 44 11.95 -27.12 16.26
CA GLY A 44 13.41 -27.21 16.29
C GLY A 44 14.12 -26.55 15.10
N ALA A 45 13.44 -25.63 14.40
CA ALA A 45 13.92 -24.98 13.18
C ALA A 45 14.24 -23.48 13.39
N LEU A 46 14.45 -23.04 14.63
CA LEU A 46 14.67 -21.63 14.95
C LEU A 46 15.95 -21.06 14.30
N GLU A 47 16.96 -21.90 14.09
CA GLU A 47 18.21 -21.52 13.41
C GLU A 47 17.99 -21.08 11.95
N TYR A 48 16.93 -21.57 11.30
CA TYR A 48 16.55 -21.23 9.92
C TYR A 48 15.49 -20.14 9.82
N LYS A 49 15.28 -19.34 10.87
CA LYS A 49 14.18 -18.36 10.92
C LYS A 49 14.21 -17.34 9.78
N HIS A 50 15.39 -16.95 9.33
CA HIS A 50 15.54 -15.97 8.26
C HIS A 50 15.13 -16.58 6.91
N GLU A 51 15.69 -17.74 6.58
CA GLU A 51 15.40 -18.52 5.38
C GLU A 51 13.91 -18.88 5.32
N ALA A 52 13.35 -19.34 6.45
CA ALA A 52 11.94 -19.71 6.55
C ALA A 52 11.00 -18.52 6.24
N ILE A 53 11.34 -17.30 6.68
CA ILE A 53 10.55 -16.11 6.36
C ILE A 53 10.68 -15.72 4.89
N LEU A 54 11.88 -15.83 4.30
CA LEU A 54 12.07 -15.56 2.87
C LEU A 54 11.29 -16.57 2.02
N VAL A 55 11.33 -17.86 2.39
CA VAL A 55 10.49 -18.89 1.75
C VAL A 55 9.02 -18.57 1.92
N LEU A 56 8.57 -18.17 3.11
CA LEU A 56 7.18 -17.77 3.36
C LEU A 56 6.76 -16.59 2.46
N ASN A 57 7.61 -15.57 2.32
CA ASN A 57 7.35 -14.43 1.43
C ASN A 57 7.16 -14.89 -0.02
N VAL A 58 8.04 -15.77 -0.53
CA VAL A 58 7.95 -16.33 -1.88
C VAL A 58 6.67 -17.14 -2.05
N VAL A 59 6.31 -17.98 -1.07
CA VAL A 59 5.09 -18.79 -1.07
C VAL A 59 3.85 -17.90 -1.07
N CYS A 60 3.77 -16.90 -0.19
CA CYS A 60 2.65 -15.96 -0.13
C CYS A 60 2.49 -15.18 -1.44
N SER A 61 3.59 -14.67 -1.99
CA SER A 61 3.61 -13.99 -3.29
C SER A 61 3.14 -14.91 -4.42
N THR A 62 3.62 -16.15 -4.47
CA THR A 62 3.23 -17.14 -5.49
C THR A 62 1.75 -17.52 -5.36
N LEU A 63 1.27 -17.79 -4.14
CA LEU A 63 -0.13 -18.11 -3.90
C LEU A 63 -1.07 -16.96 -4.29
N SER A 64 -0.62 -15.71 -4.17
CA SER A 64 -1.40 -14.53 -4.58
C SER A 64 -1.62 -14.41 -6.10
N LEU A 65 -0.83 -15.14 -6.90
CA LEU A 65 -0.98 -15.15 -8.37
C LEU A 65 -2.30 -15.80 -8.81
N ILE A 66 -2.81 -16.78 -8.06
CA ILE A 66 -4.10 -17.44 -8.33
C ILE A 66 -5.27 -16.45 -8.22
N PRO A 67 -5.51 -15.78 -7.07
CA PRO A 67 -6.57 -14.79 -6.96
C PRO A 67 -6.35 -13.62 -7.92
N PHE A 68 -5.11 -13.22 -8.18
CA PHE A 68 -4.81 -12.19 -9.18
C PHE A 68 -5.29 -12.59 -10.59
N TYR A 69 -4.92 -13.78 -11.08
CA TYR A 69 -5.38 -14.30 -12.37
C TYR A 69 -6.92 -14.30 -12.46
N LEU A 70 -7.59 -14.74 -11.38
CA LEU A 70 -9.05 -14.80 -11.31
C LEU A 70 -9.69 -13.41 -11.29
N ILE A 71 -9.08 -12.41 -10.64
CA ILE A 71 -9.51 -11.02 -10.72
C ILE A 71 -9.42 -10.51 -12.17
N VAL A 72 -8.29 -10.71 -12.84
CA VAL A 72 -8.11 -10.25 -14.23
C VAL A 72 -9.10 -10.95 -15.16
N TYR A 73 -9.33 -12.25 -14.97
CA TYR A 73 -10.29 -13.00 -15.78
C TYR A 73 -11.73 -12.52 -15.54
N ASN A 74 -12.08 -12.24 -14.29
CA ASN A 74 -13.40 -11.77 -13.94
C ASN A 74 -13.71 -10.39 -14.55
N VAL A 75 -12.70 -9.53 -14.69
CA VAL A 75 -12.83 -8.18 -15.27
C VAL A 75 -12.72 -8.19 -16.80
N SER A 76 -11.68 -8.81 -17.37
CA SER A 76 -11.38 -8.78 -18.81
C SER A 76 -12.18 -9.80 -19.64
N LYS A 77 -12.71 -10.85 -19.00
CA LYS A 77 -13.33 -12.02 -19.65
C LYS A 77 -12.43 -12.74 -20.66
N SER A 78 -11.12 -12.54 -20.60
CA SER A 78 -10.16 -13.10 -21.56
C SER A 78 -9.06 -13.88 -20.84
N LYS A 79 -8.99 -15.20 -21.05
CA LYS A 79 -7.94 -16.06 -20.48
C LYS A 79 -6.54 -15.61 -20.91
N ARG A 80 -6.39 -15.17 -22.17
CA ARG A 80 -5.12 -14.68 -22.72
C ARG A 80 -4.66 -13.41 -22.01
N ALA A 81 -5.56 -12.46 -21.80
CA ALA A 81 -5.26 -11.23 -21.08
C ALA A 81 -4.90 -11.52 -19.61
N SER A 82 -5.64 -12.42 -18.96
CA SER A 82 -5.34 -12.87 -17.60
C SER A 82 -3.98 -13.54 -17.47
N PHE A 83 -3.63 -14.44 -18.39
CA PHE A 83 -2.34 -15.11 -18.38
C PHE A 83 -1.18 -14.13 -18.67
N ALA A 84 -1.36 -13.21 -19.62
CA ALA A 84 -0.36 -12.18 -19.89
C ALA A 84 -0.14 -11.25 -18.69
N ALA A 85 -1.23 -10.81 -18.04
CA ALA A 85 -1.15 -10.02 -16.81
C ALA A 85 -0.45 -10.78 -15.69
N LEU A 86 -0.80 -12.06 -15.51
CA LEU A 86 -0.17 -12.97 -14.54
C LEU A 86 1.33 -13.05 -14.74
N MET A 87 1.78 -13.31 -15.98
CA MET A 87 3.20 -13.43 -16.31
C MET A 87 3.93 -12.12 -16.04
N LEU A 88 3.43 -10.98 -16.51
CA LEU A 88 4.11 -9.70 -16.27
C LEU A 88 4.11 -9.27 -14.80
N TYR A 89 3.10 -9.65 -14.03
CA TYR A 89 3.04 -9.39 -12.59
C TYR A 89 4.01 -10.30 -11.83
N ALA A 90 4.04 -11.61 -12.14
CA ALA A 90 4.94 -12.57 -11.52
C ALA A 90 6.42 -12.27 -11.81
N PHE A 91 6.72 -11.79 -13.01
CA PHE A 91 8.06 -11.36 -13.42
C PHE A 91 8.28 -9.85 -13.25
N ASN A 92 7.45 -9.16 -12.46
CA ASN A 92 7.67 -7.75 -12.17
C ASN A 92 8.91 -7.62 -11.28
N PHE A 93 9.91 -6.94 -11.83
CA PHE A 93 11.22 -6.83 -11.21
C PHE A 93 11.20 -6.24 -9.79
N ILE A 94 10.34 -5.24 -9.55
CA ILE A 94 10.24 -4.59 -8.24
C ILE A 94 9.62 -5.54 -7.21
N LEU A 95 8.64 -6.36 -7.61
CA LEU A 95 8.04 -7.36 -6.72
C LEU A 95 9.03 -8.49 -6.40
N ILE A 96 9.86 -8.90 -7.37
CA ILE A 96 10.91 -9.89 -7.14
C ILE A 96 11.95 -9.36 -6.14
N ASP A 97 12.44 -8.13 -6.34
CA ASP A 97 13.42 -7.50 -5.43
C ASP A 97 12.86 -7.43 -3.99
N PHE A 98 11.59 -7.05 -3.83
CA PHE A 98 10.96 -6.94 -2.52
C PHE A 98 10.82 -8.28 -1.78
N ASN A 99 10.70 -9.40 -2.50
CA ASN A 99 10.68 -10.73 -1.89
C ASN A 99 12.01 -11.10 -1.22
N THR A 100 13.12 -10.44 -1.57
CA THR A 100 14.43 -10.66 -0.93
C THR A 100 14.56 -10.00 0.45
N PHE A 101 13.62 -9.13 0.82
CA PHE A 101 13.65 -8.38 2.06
C PHE A 101 12.51 -8.79 3.00
N ILE A 102 12.73 -8.67 4.31
CA ILE A 102 11.69 -8.88 5.32
C ILE A 102 10.87 -7.60 5.44
N LEU A 103 9.86 -7.50 4.58
CA LEU A 103 9.00 -6.34 4.44
C LEU A 103 7.53 -6.70 4.63
N ILE A 104 6.80 -5.74 5.16
CA ILE A 104 5.37 -5.86 5.44
C ILE A 104 4.53 -6.06 4.17
N GLU A 105 5.03 -5.59 3.02
CA GLU A 105 4.48 -5.73 1.67
C GLU A 105 4.26 -7.19 1.30
N ASN A 106 5.20 -8.05 1.69
CA ASN A 106 5.26 -9.44 1.25
C ASN A 106 4.10 -10.26 1.82
N LEU A 107 3.48 -9.76 2.89
CA LEU A 107 2.23 -10.29 3.44
C LEU A 107 1.02 -9.41 3.10
N ALA A 108 1.15 -8.09 3.21
CA ALA A 108 0.03 -7.17 3.02
C ALA A 108 -0.51 -7.17 1.57
N ILE A 109 0.35 -7.26 0.55
CA ILE A 109 -0.08 -7.25 -0.85
C ILE A 109 -0.80 -8.55 -1.23
N PRO A 110 -0.26 -9.76 -0.94
CA PRO A 110 -1.00 -11.01 -1.15
C PRO A 110 -2.38 -11.02 -0.49
N LEU A 111 -2.46 -10.59 0.77
CA LEU A 111 -3.74 -10.52 1.49
C LEU A 111 -4.70 -9.50 0.86
N LEU A 112 -4.20 -8.35 0.38
CA LEU A 112 -5.02 -7.37 -0.33
C LEU A 112 -5.60 -7.95 -1.62
N VAL A 113 -4.76 -8.61 -2.43
CA VAL A 113 -5.19 -9.27 -3.67
C VAL A 113 -6.24 -10.35 -3.36
N PHE A 114 -6.03 -11.13 -2.31
CA PHE A 114 -6.98 -12.16 -1.89
C PHE A 114 -8.31 -11.57 -1.39
N ALA A 115 -8.29 -10.49 -0.60
CA ALA A 115 -9.50 -9.79 -0.18
C ALA A 115 -10.29 -9.26 -1.38
N VAL A 116 -9.63 -8.64 -2.35
CA VAL A 116 -10.29 -8.15 -3.57
C VAL A 116 -10.87 -9.30 -4.39
N TYR A 117 -10.17 -10.43 -4.47
CA TYR A 117 -10.67 -11.64 -5.13
C TYR A 117 -11.98 -12.13 -4.48
N LEU A 118 -12.03 -12.20 -3.14
CA LEU A 118 -13.25 -12.59 -2.42
C LEU A 118 -14.40 -11.62 -2.73
N LEU A 119 -14.15 -10.32 -2.75
CA LEU A 119 -15.15 -9.31 -3.11
C LEU A 119 -15.61 -9.44 -4.57
N PHE A 120 -14.75 -9.82 -5.50
CA PHE A 120 -15.09 -9.87 -6.93
C PHE A 120 -15.78 -11.17 -7.35
N VAL A 121 -15.45 -12.27 -6.69
CA VAL A 121 -15.89 -13.61 -7.07
C VAL A 121 -16.98 -14.16 -6.16
N HIS A 122 -16.99 -13.78 -4.87
CA HIS A 122 -17.91 -14.32 -3.87
C HIS A 122 -18.74 -13.23 -3.18
N SER A 123 -19.04 -12.12 -3.87
CA SER A 123 -19.81 -10.99 -3.30
C SER A 123 -21.22 -11.35 -2.83
N ASP A 124 -21.76 -12.46 -3.33
CA ASP A 124 -23.09 -12.97 -3.03
C ASP A 124 -23.16 -13.72 -1.68
N LYS A 125 -22.03 -14.23 -1.19
CA LYS A 125 -21.94 -15.08 0.00
C LYS A 125 -21.62 -14.27 1.26
N TYR A 126 -22.53 -14.25 2.23
CA TYR A 126 -22.38 -13.49 3.48
C TYR A 126 -21.09 -13.80 4.24
N PHE A 127 -20.76 -15.09 4.41
CA PHE A 127 -19.54 -15.51 5.10
C PHE A 127 -18.27 -15.02 4.39
N MET A 128 -18.24 -15.07 3.05
CA MET A 128 -17.08 -14.63 2.27
C MET A 128 -16.89 -13.11 2.35
N ILE A 129 -17.97 -12.33 2.48
CA ILE A 129 -17.89 -10.89 2.70
C ILE A 129 -17.35 -10.56 4.10
N LEU A 130 -17.81 -11.26 5.15
CA LEU A 130 -17.25 -11.13 6.50
C LEU A 130 -15.76 -11.47 6.50
N PHE A 131 -15.38 -12.59 5.86
CA PHE A 131 -14.00 -13.04 5.75
C PHE A 131 -13.13 -12.08 4.95
N ALA A 132 -13.64 -11.49 3.86
CA ALA A 132 -12.97 -10.43 3.13
C ALA A 132 -12.72 -9.20 4.01
N GLY A 133 -13.67 -8.85 4.89
CA GLY A 133 -13.51 -7.81 5.91
C GLY A 133 -12.37 -8.11 6.89
N ILE A 134 -12.31 -9.34 7.41
CA ILE A 134 -11.24 -9.81 8.31
C ILE A 134 -9.86 -9.73 7.63
N ILE A 135 -9.75 -10.25 6.40
CA ILE A 135 -8.49 -10.22 5.65
C ILE A 135 -8.08 -8.78 5.37
N PHE A 136 -9.02 -7.93 4.93
CA PHE A 136 -8.73 -6.52 4.66
C PHE A 136 -8.38 -5.74 5.93
N GLY A 137 -9.01 -6.04 7.06
CA GLY A 137 -8.63 -5.51 8.37
C GLY A 137 -7.20 -5.87 8.74
N SER A 138 -6.77 -7.09 8.41
CA SER A 138 -5.38 -7.54 8.59
C SER A 138 -4.41 -6.77 7.68
N VAL A 139 -4.79 -6.54 6.42
CA VAL A 139 -4.02 -5.71 5.47
C VAL A 139 -3.80 -4.29 6.02
N VAL A 140 -4.84 -3.67 6.59
CA VAL A 140 -4.76 -2.32 7.17
C VAL A 140 -3.99 -2.32 8.49
N GLY A 141 -4.14 -3.37 9.30
CA GLY A 141 -3.32 -3.59 10.49
C GLY A 141 -1.83 -3.64 10.17
N LEU A 142 -1.48 -4.32 9.07
CA LEU A 142 -0.11 -4.36 8.56
C LEU A 142 0.26 -2.97 8.01
N ARG A 143 -0.55 -2.42 7.12
CA ARG A 143 -0.24 -1.17 6.42
C ARG A 143 -1.40 -0.17 6.56
N PRO A 144 -1.40 0.66 7.63
CA PRO A 144 -2.49 1.59 7.91
C PRO A 144 -2.80 2.57 6.78
N ALA A 145 -1.81 2.90 5.95
CA ALA A 145 -1.96 3.72 4.74
C ALA A 145 -3.03 3.16 3.76
N LEU A 146 -3.30 1.85 3.78
CA LEU A 146 -4.30 1.23 2.92
C LEU A 146 -5.73 1.34 3.49
N GLY A 147 -5.91 1.91 4.68
CA GLY A 147 -7.22 2.05 5.34
C GLY A 147 -8.29 2.73 4.49
N LEU A 148 -7.89 3.73 3.68
CA LEU A 148 -8.82 4.48 2.83
C LEU A 148 -9.45 3.62 1.71
N ILE A 149 -8.76 2.56 1.27
CA ILE A 149 -9.31 1.60 0.30
C ILE A 149 -10.53 0.86 0.88
N GLY A 150 -10.65 0.76 2.21
CA GLY A 150 -11.82 0.19 2.88
C GLY A 150 -13.12 0.93 2.55
N ILE A 151 -13.05 2.24 2.30
CA ILE A 151 -14.20 3.04 1.88
C ILE A 151 -14.68 2.58 0.49
N SER A 152 -13.75 2.31 -0.43
CA SER A 152 -14.08 1.75 -1.74
C SER A 152 -14.67 0.34 -1.65
N CYS A 153 -14.19 -0.50 -0.72
CA CYS A 153 -14.76 -1.83 -0.50
C CYS A 153 -16.23 -1.73 -0.06
N VAL A 154 -16.53 -0.85 0.89
CA VAL A 154 -17.89 -0.57 1.38
C VAL A 154 -18.79 -0.12 0.23
N PHE A 155 -18.37 0.88 -0.55
CA PHE A 155 -19.16 1.35 -1.69
C PHE A 155 -19.33 0.27 -2.76
N TYR A 156 -18.28 -0.49 -3.08
CA TYR A 156 -18.35 -1.55 -4.06
C TYR A 156 -19.37 -2.62 -3.65
N ILE A 157 -19.36 -3.10 -2.40
CA ILE A 157 -20.33 -4.09 -1.91
C ILE A 157 -21.75 -3.53 -1.99
N PHE A 158 -21.94 -2.30 -1.48
CA PHE A 158 -23.24 -1.64 -1.43
C PHE A 158 -23.88 -1.48 -2.81
N PHE A 159 -23.11 -1.06 -3.82
CA PHE A 159 -23.61 -0.84 -5.18
C PHE A 159 -23.62 -2.10 -6.06
N THR A 160 -22.82 -3.12 -5.74
CA THR A 160 -22.79 -4.37 -6.53
C THR A 160 -23.95 -5.29 -6.19
N CYS A 161 -24.37 -5.33 -4.92
CA CYS A 161 -25.45 -6.20 -4.45
C CYS A 161 -26.87 -5.62 -4.62
N GLY A 162 -26.99 -4.42 -5.20
CA GLY A 162 -28.25 -3.69 -5.39
C GLY A 162 -28.65 -2.85 -4.17
N LYS A 163 -29.61 -1.93 -4.33
CA LYS A 163 -30.14 -1.09 -3.24
C LYS A 163 -31.20 -1.84 -2.40
N ASN A 164 -30.85 -3.04 -1.93
CA ASN A 164 -31.74 -3.88 -1.12
C ASN A 164 -31.17 -4.11 0.28
N ILE A 165 -32.02 -4.59 1.20
CA ILE A 165 -31.62 -4.91 2.57
C ILE A 165 -30.47 -5.94 2.62
N LYS A 166 -30.41 -6.87 1.65
CA LYS A 166 -29.33 -7.88 1.55
C LYS A 166 -27.96 -7.22 1.34
N SER A 167 -27.89 -6.18 0.51
CA SER A 167 -26.67 -5.39 0.27
C SER A 167 -26.22 -4.63 1.51
N VAL A 168 -27.18 -4.06 2.26
CA VAL A 168 -26.91 -3.40 3.55
C VAL A 168 -26.30 -4.41 4.54
N ILE A 169 -26.92 -5.58 4.69
CA ILE A 169 -26.42 -6.65 5.58
C ILE A 169 -25.00 -7.07 5.19
N ARG A 170 -24.74 -7.32 3.90
CA ARG A 170 -23.39 -7.67 3.42
C ARG A 170 -22.38 -6.57 3.72
N THR A 171 -22.74 -5.31 3.48
CA THR A 171 -21.88 -4.16 3.78
C THR A 171 -21.56 -4.09 5.27
N MET A 172 -22.57 -4.30 6.14
CA MET A 172 -22.37 -4.37 7.59
C MET A 172 -21.48 -5.55 8.00
N LEU A 173 -21.62 -6.73 7.39
CA LEU A 173 -20.73 -7.87 7.67
C LEU A 173 -19.28 -7.58 7.31
N PHE A 174 -19.02 -6.92 6.17
CA PHE A 174 -17.67 -6.47 5.83
C PHE A 174 -17.11 -5.52 6.88
N ILE A 175 -17.90 -4.50 7.27
CA ILE A 175 -17.51 -3.51 8.28
C ILE A 175 -17.23 -4.18 9.62
N ILE A 176 -18.07 -5.12 10.06
CA ILE A 176 -17.88 -5.89 11.29
C ILE A 176 -16.56 -6.67 11.24
N GLY A 177 -16.33 -7.45 10.17
CA GLY A 177 -15.10 -8.23 10.02
C GLY A 177 -13.85 -7.35 10.01
N PHE A 178 -13.93 -6.20 9.32
CA PHE A 178 -12.87 -5.20 9.29
C PHE A 178 -12.59 -4.61 10.68
N LEU A 179 -13.63 -4.11 11.37
CA LEU A 179 -13.50 -3.44 12.66
C LEU A 179 -13.07 -4.40 13.78
N ILE A 180 -13.43 -5.68 13.73
CA ILE A 180 -12.98 -6.68 14.70
C ILE A 180 -11.46 -6.75 14.71
N ILE A 181 -10.83 -6.92 13.53
CA ILE A 181 -9.37 -7.01 13.44
C ILE A 181 -8.69 -5.70 13.85
N ILE A 182 -9.20 -4.56 13.37
CA ILE A 182 -8.66 -3.24 13.76
C ILE A 182 -8.73 -3.04 15.28
N SER A 183 -9.86 -3.39 15.90
CA SER A 183 -10.05 -3.25 17.35
C SER A 183 -9.11 -4.17 18.13
N LEU A 184 -8.95 -5.43 17.71
CA LEU A 184 -8.02 -6.36 18.35
C LEU A 184 -6.57 -5.85 18.30
N ILE A 185 -6.14 -5.32 17.15
CA ILE A 185 -4.80 -4.73 17.00
C ILE A 185 -4.66 -3.50 17.89
N MET A 186 -5.66 -2.62 17.95
CA MET A 186 -5.63 -1.43 18.81
C MET A 186 -5.59 -1.79 20.30
N ILE A 187 -6.31 -2.84 20.72
CA ILE A 187 -6.28 -3.35 22.10
C ILE A 187 -4.88 -3.89 22.42
N GLU A 188 -4.30 -4.70 21.54
CA GLU A 188 -2.95 -5.23 21.73
C GLU A 188 -1.91 -4.12 21.78
N ASN A 189 -2.03 -3.12 20.90
CA ASN A 189 -1.17 -1.94 20.89
C ASN A 189 -1.28 -1.13 22.18
N TYR A 190 -2.50 -0.97 22.70
CA TYR A 190 -2.74 -0.31 23.98
C TYR A 190 -2.07 -1.08 25.13
N HIS A 191 -2.23 -2.40 25.16
CA HIS A 191 -1.60 -3.27 26.15
C HIS A 191 -0.05 -3.20 26.09
N VAL A 192 0.54 -3.46 24.92
CA VAL A 192 1.99 -3.42 24.68
C VAL A 192 2.60 -2.06 25.00
N SER A 193 1.84 -0.99 24.80
CA SER A 193 2.30 0.38 25.07
C SER A 193 2.20 0.81 26.53
N GLY A 194 1.66 -0.01 27.43
CA GLY A 194 1.32 0.42 28.79
C GLY A 194 0.25 1.52 28.79
N GLY A 195 -0.67 1.50 27.82
CA GLY A 195 -1.77 2.44 27.67
C GLY A 195 -1.46 3.74 26.92
N LYS A 196 -0.23 3.92 26.40
CA LYS A 196 0.19 5.16 25.71
C LYS A 196 -0.32 5.27 24.27
N MET A 197 -0.41 4.16 23.53
CA MET A 197 -0.82 4.14 22.12
C MET A 197 -2.25 3.63 21.96
N LYS A 198 -3.12 4.47 21.40
CA LYS A 198 -4.55 4.15 21.14
C LYS A 198 -4.87 3.96 19.66
N SER A 199 -3.85 3.92 18.80
CA SER A 199 -4.00 3.87 17.33
C SER A 199 -3.33 2.63 16.73
N LEU A 200 -3.54 2.40 15.44
CA LEU A 200 -2.87 1.34 14.68
C LEU A 200 -1.35 1.58 14.54
N SER A 201 -0.91 2.83 14.60
CA SER A 201 0.51 3.17 14.54
C SER A 201 0.80 4.52 15.21
N ALA A 202 2.03 4.69 15.67
CA ALA A 202 2.50 5.90 16.33
C ALA A 202 3.03 6.98 15.38
N HIS A 203 3.05 6.79 14.06
CA HIS A 203 3.79 7.67 13.15
C HIS A 203 2.94 8.34 12.06
N GLY A 204 1.63 8.13 12.04
CA GLY A 204 0.74 8.76 11.04
C GLY A 204 0.80 10.28 11.08
N GLY A 205 0.53 10.88 12.24
CA GLY A 205 0.62 12.33 12.45
C GLY A 205 2.04 12.85 12.21
N ALA A 206 3.07 12.13 12.68
CA ALA A 206 4.47 12.51 12.48
C ALA A 206 4.86 12.55 10.98
N ASN A 207 4.47 11.54 10.20
CA ASN A 207 4.64 11.53 8.74
C ASN A 207 3.87 12.67 8.07
N PHE A 208 2.66 12.97 8.54
CA PHE A 208 1.89 14.11 8.03
C PHE A 208 2.62 15.44 8.30
N ALA A 209 3.11 15.66 9.52
CA ALA A 209 3.88 16.85 9.87
C ALA A 209 5.16 16.97 9.02
N LEU A 210 5.94 15.89 8.91
CA LEU A 210 7.13 15.83 8.05
C LEU A 210 6.80 16.22 6.61
N ALA A 211 5.72 15.65 6.05
CA ALA A 211 5.29 15.90 4.70
C ALA A 211 4.83 17.34 4.48
N GLN A 212 4.05 17.89 5.39
CA GLN A 212 3.44 19.21 5.26
C GLN A 212 4.37 20.37 5.64
N CYS A 213 5.30 20.13 6.56
CA CYS A 213 6.32 21.10 6.96
C CYS A 213 7.64 20.93 6.18
N ARG A 214 7.75 19.90 5.32
CA ARG A 214 8.94 19.54 4.54
C ARG A 214 10.20 19.35 5.40
N MET A 215 10.04 18.78 6.58
CA MET A 215 11.16 18.54 7.47
C MET A 215 12.01 17.39 6.92
N ARG A 216 13.35 17.54 6.92
CA ARG A 216 14.25 16.45 6.53
C ARG A 216 14.23 15.30 7.54
N ARG A 217 14.13 15.67 8.81
CA ARG A 217 14.23 14.77 9.94
C ARG A 217 13.39 15.29 11.10
N LEU A 218 12.68 14.38 11.75
CA LEU A 218 11.96 14.61 12.98
C LEU A 218 12.57 13.72 14.06
N THR A 219 13.04 14.33 15.15
CA THR A 219 13.63 13.61 16.29
C THR A 219 12.80 13.87 17.54
N THR A 220 12.62 12.88 18.40
CA THR A 220 12.02 13.06 19.73
C THR A 220 12.76 12.21 20.75
N HIS A 221 12.80 12.70 21.99
CA HIS A 221 13.46 12.02 23.11
C HIS A 221 12.40 11.66 24.15
N TYR A 222 12.21 10.36 24.39
CA TYR A 222 11.29 9.90 25.44
C TYR A 222 11.66 8.49 25.92
N ASP A 223 11.36 8.21 27.18
CA ASP A 223 11.64 6.94 27.85
C ASP A 223 13.13 6.52 27.74
N GLY A 224 14.06 7.48 27.72
CA GLY A 224 15.51 7.24 27.63
C GLY A 224 16.03 6.95 26.21
N TYR A 225 15.18 6.95 25.19
CA TYR A 225 15.54 6.68 23.80
C TYR A 225 15.42 7.91 22.92
N THR A 226 16.24 7.95 21.86
CA THR A 226 16.12 8.92 20.77
C THR A 226 15.46 8.25 19.58
N TRP A 227 14.30 8.75 19.18
CA TRP A 227 13.55 8.25 18.03
C TRP A 227 13.65 9.23 16.89
N THR A 228 14.06 8.73 15.72
CA THR A 228 14.25 9.55 14.53
C THR A 228 13.44 9.02 13.36
N LEU A 229 12.69 9.91 12.73
CA LEU A 229 11.93 9.65 11.52
C LEU A 229 12.49 10.52 10.39
N SER A 230 12.95 9.89 9.31
CA SER A 230 13.52 10.56 8.13
C SER A 230 13.10 9.81 6.87
N PRO A 231 12.00 10.25 6.21
CA PRO A 231 11.50 9.62 4.99
C PRO A 231 12.57 9.65 3.87
N PRO A 232 12.79 8.55 3.13
CA PRO A 232 13.80 8.47 2.08
C PRO A 232 13.69 9.57 1.02
N ILE A 233 12.46 9.95 0.68
CA ILE A 233 12.17 10.99 -0.33
C ILE A 233 12.79 12.36 0.01
N PHE A 234 13.01 12.64 1.30
CA PHE A 234 13.60 13.90 1.76
C PHE A 234 15.13 13.84 1.87
N ASN A 235 15.74 12.68 1.63
CA ASN A 235 17.18 12.50 1.69
C ASN A 235 17.85 12.61 0.30
N GLU A 236 17.10 12.46 -0.79
CA GLU A 236 17.66 12.40 -2.16
C GLU A 236 17.58 13.71 -2.97
N GLY A 237 17.00 14.78 -2.41
CA GLY A 237 16.80 16.04 -3.14
C GLY A 237 17.61 17.22 -2.58
N ASN A 238 18.28 17.97 -3.47
CA ASN A 238 18.94 19.23 -3.12
C ASN A 238 17.96 20.29 -2.56
N ASP A 239 16.67 20.18 -2.84
CA ASP A 239 15.64 21.13 -2.36
C ASP A 239 15.27 20.95 -0.89
N PHE A 240 15.41 19.73 -0.33
CA PHE A 240 15.12 19.47 1.08
C PHE A 240 16.33 19.67 1.99
N SER A 241 17.53 19.83 1.40
CA SER A 241 18.78 20.07 2.12
C SER A 241 18.78 21.38 2.93
N ARG A 242 17.84 22.30 2.65
CA ARG A 242 17.66 23.58 3.36
C ARG A 242 16.71 23.54 4.56
N ARG A 243 16.04 22.42 4.86
CA ARG A 243 14.97 22.38 5.88
C ARG A 243 15.39 21.63 7.15
N GLU A 244 15.01 22.23 8.27
CA GLU A 244 15.48 21.98 9.64
C GLU A 244 15.32 20.54 10.12
N ILE A 245 16.24 20.11 10.98
CA ILE A 245 16.01 18.98 11.89
C ILE A 245 15.07 19.50 12.97
N TYR A 246 13.87 18.95 13.07
CA TYR A 246 12.92 19.36 14.10
C TYR A 246 12.98 18.41 15.29
N GLU A 247 13.34 18.95 16.45
CA GLU A 247 13.29 18.25 17.72
C GLU A 247 11.91 18.44 18.35
N ALA A 248 11.10 17.39 18.29
CA ALA A 248 9.75 17.41 18.79
C ALA A 248 9.69 17.22 20.31
N PRO A 249 8.96 18.09 21.04
CA PRO A 249 8.87 18.03 22.49
C PRO A 249 7.95 16.92 22.99
N VAL A 250 7.28 16.18 22.09
CA VAL A 250 6.36 15.11 22.45
C VAL A 250 6.65 13.83 21.66
N PRO A 251 6.39 12.65 22.25
CA PRO A 251 6.56 11.36 21.57
C PRO A 251 5.71 11.22 20.31
N PHE A 252 6.17 10.41 19.34
CA PHE A 252 5.47 10.21 18.06
C PHE A 252 4.02 9.76 18.23
N TYR A 253 3.72 8.90 19.21
CA TYR A 253 2.35 8.44 19.46
C TYR A 253 1.36 9.56 19.81
N ASN A 254 1.79 10.79 20.12
CA ASN A 254 0.93 11.96 20.24
C ASN A 254 0.49 12.49 18.84
N GLN A 255 -0.31 11.70 18.14
CA GLN A 255 -0.76 11.99 16.77
C GLN A 255 -1.43 13.36 16.64
N LYS A 256 -2.20 13.78 17.64
CA LYS A 256 -2.94 15.04 17.65
C LYS A 256 -2.01 16.25 17.55
N TYR A 257 -0.89 16.22 18.28
CA TYR A 257 0.13 17.27 18.21
C TYR A 257 0.68 17.41 16.79
N TYR A 258 1.09 16.30 16.17
CA TYR A 258 1.70 16.35 14.84
C TYR A 258 0.70 16.69 13.73
N TYR A 259 -0.55 16.24 13.82
CA TYR A 259 -1.58 16.72 12.88
C TYR A 259 -1.78 18.23 12.99
N ARG A 260 -1.85 18.79 14.21
CA ARG A 260 -1.93 20.25 14.41
C ARG A 260 -0.72 20.97 13.81
N LEU A 261 0.49 20.45 14.02
CA LEU A 261 1.72 20.99 13.46
C LEU A 261 1.67 20.99 11.91
N GLY A 262 1.31 19.87 11.30
CA GLY A 262 1.20 19.77 9.84
C GLY A 262 0.12 20.69 9.25
N PHE A 263 -1.03 20.84 9.92
CA PHE A 263 -2.07 21.78 9.49
C PHE A 263 -1.63 23.25 9.66
N ALA A 264 -0.89 23.57 10.73
CA ALA A 264 -0.33 24.91 10.92
C ALA A 264 0.67 25.25 9.79
N CYS A 265 1.57 24.32 9.44
CA CYS A 265 2.48 24.48 8.30
C CYS A 265 1.73 24.70 6.98
N LEU A 266 0.68 23.91 6.70
CA LEU A 266 -0.15 24.10 5.50
C LEU A 266 -0.89 25.44 5.46
N LYS A 267 -1.23 26.01 6.61
CA LYS A 267 -1.87 27.32 6.70
C LYS A 267 -0.86 28.45 6.46
N LEU A 268 0.35 28.31 6.98
CA LEU A 268 1.44 29.27 6.80
C LEU A 268 2.05 29.22 5.38
N HIS A 269 2.07 28.02 4.77
CA HIS A 269 2.68 27.74 3.47
C HIS A 269 1.67 27.06 2.52
N PRO A 270 0.67 27.81 2.01
CA PRO A 270 -0.33 27.24 1.10
C PRO A 270 0.27 26.68 -0.21
N GLU A 271 1.44 27.17 -0.63
CA GLU A 271 2.21 26.67 -1.78
C GLU A 271 2.58 25.19 -1.66
N ASN A 272 2.72 24.67 -0.43
CA ASN A 272 3.02 23.25 -0.19
C ASN A 272 1.94 22.32 -0.77
N ARG A 273 0.70 22.80 -0.96
CA ARG A 273 -0.36 22.03 -1.63
C ARG A 273 -0.01 21.70 -3.08
N LEU A 274 0.50 22.67 -3.83
CA LEU A 274 0.92 22.45 -5.22
C LEU A 274 2.20 21.61 -5.29
N GLU A 275 3.13 21.84 -4.38
CA GLU A 275 4.33 21.01 -4.28
C GLU A 275 3.99 19.55 -3.94
N ASN A 276 3.01 19.29 -3.07
CA ASN A 276 2.55 17.93 -2.76
C ASN A 276 2.04 17.21 -4.01
N LEU A 277 1.36 17.92 -4.93
CA LEU A 277 0.98 17.35 -6.23
C LEU A 277 2.22 16.98 -7.05
N LYS A 278 3.25 17.82 -7.07
CA LYS A 278 4.52 17.49 -7.75
C LYS A 278 5.18 16.26 -7.13
N MET A 279 5.05 16.06 -5.83
CA MET A 279 5.60 14.88 -5.13
C MET A 279 4.91 13.57 -5.50
N ILE A 280 3.69 13.60 -6.06
CA ILE A 280 3.04 12.38 -6.57
C ILE A 280 3.90 11.69 -7.63
N LYS A 281 4.73 12.44 -8.38
CA LYS A 281 5.70 11.85 -9.32
C LYS A 281 6.65 10.85 -8.66
N ALA A 282 6.95 11.04 -7.36
CA ALA A 282 7.82 10.15 -6.61
C ALA A 282 7.20 8.77 -6.36
N LEU A 283 5.88 8.60 -6.54
CA LEU A 283 5.26 7.28 -6.53
C LEU A 283 5.70 6.41 -7.74
N PHE A 284 6.16 7.05 -8.81
CA PHE A 284 6.65 6.37 -10.02
C PHE A 284 8.17 6.43 -10.13
N TRP A 285 8.79 7.59 -9.90
CA TRP A 285 10.25 7.78 -10.08
C TRP A 285 11.00 8.19 -8.81
N GLY A 286 10.38 8.07 -7.64
CA GLY A 286 11.05 8.35 -6.38
C GLY A 286 11.99 7.21 -5.97
N PRO A 287 12.64 7.32 -4.81
CA PRO A 287 13.41 6.23 -4.25
C PRO A 287 12.55 5.00 -4.05
N LEU A 288 13.02 3.88 -4.58
CA LEU A 288 12.61 2.56 -4.12
C LEU A 288 13.42 2.24 -2.86
N PHE A 289 12.77 2.03 -1.72
CA PHE A 289 13.47 1.69 -0.47
C PHE A 289 12.76 0.56 0.28
N PRO A 290 13.48 -0.49 0.74
CA PRO A 290 14.92 -0.72 0.54
C PRO A 290 15.29 -1.01 -0.93
N PHE A 291 16.58 -0.95 -1.23
CA PHE A 291 17.12 -1.17 -2.57
C PHE A 291 18.46 -1.90 -2.48
N ALA A 292 18.61 -3.01 -3.20
CA ALA A 292 19.88 -3.74 -3.25
C ALA A 292 20.85 -3.08 -4.24
N TYR A 293 21.47 -1.96 -3.83
CA TYR A 293 22.43 -1.21 -4.65
C TYR A 293 23.62 -2.05 -5.15
N SER A 294 23.94 -3.17 -4.49
CA SER A 294 25.02 -4.07 -4.88
C SER A 294 24.77 -4.80 -6.21
N ILE A 295 23.53 -4.88 -6.69
CA ILE A 295 23.17 -5.63 -7.89
C ILE A 295 23.02 -4.67 -9.07
N LYS A 296 23.99 -4.72 -10.00
CA LYS A 296 24.15 -3.78 -11.14
C LYS A 296 22.88 -3.54 -11.97
N TRP A 297 22.05 -4.57 -12.16
CA TRP A 297 20.86 -4.49 -13.01
C TRP A 297 19.62 -3.95 -12.30
N ILE A 298 19.63 -3.76 -10.97
CA ILE A 298 18.44 -3.32 -10.24
C ILE A 298 18.08 -1.87 -10.56
N ALA A 299 19.05 -0.95 -10.60
CA ALA A 299 18.81 0.45 -10.94
C ALA A 299 18.19 0.65 -12.33
N PRO A 300 18.77 0.13 -13.43
CA PRO A 300 18.17 0.26 -14.75
C PRO A 300 16.82 -0.48 -14.84
N GLY A 301 16.71 -1.67 -14.22
CA GLY A 301 15.46 -2.44 -14.17
C GLY A 301 14.32 -1.65 -13.51
N ASN A 302 14.55 -1.09 -12.32
CA ASN A 302 13.56 -0.28 -11.62
C ASN A 302 13.10 0.91 -12.49
N LYS A 303 14.03 1.60 -13.16
CA LYS A 303 13.69 2.73 -14.03
C LYS A 303 12.80 2.30 -15.19
N ILE A 304 13.14 1.22 -15.89
CA ILE A 304 12.33 0.69 -17.00
C ILE A 304 10.92 0.31 -16.52
N PHE A 305 10.83 -0.47 -15.44
CA PHE A 305 9.54 -0.90 -14.90
C PHE A 305 8.69 0.28 -14.39
N SER A 306 9.32 1.32 -13.84
CA SER A 306 8.64 2.54 -13.43
C SER A 306 7.96 3.25 -14.61
N TYR A 307 8.65 3.36 -15.75
CA TYR A 307 8.03 3.88 -16.98
C TYR A 307 6.91 2.99 -17.50
N ILE A 308 7.08 1.66 -17.48
CA ILE A 308 6.02 0.73 -17.89
C ILE A 308 4.77 0.90 -17.04
N ILE A 309 4.92 0.91 -15.70
CA ILE A 309 3.80 1.10 -14.77
C ILE A 309 3.14 2.47 -14.97
N PHE A 310 3.95 3.51 -15.19
CA PHE A 310 3.44 4.84 -15.45
C PHE A 310 2.62 4.92 -16.76
N LEU A 311 3.12 4.33 -17.85
CA LEU A 311 2.41 4.27 -19.13
C LEU A 311 1.12 3.46 -19.01
N MET A 312 1.15 2.33 -18.29
CA MET A 312 -0.05 1.56 -17.96
C MET A 312 -1.03 2.43 -17.18
N PHE A 313 -0.57 3.19 -16.19
CA PHE A 313 -1.40 4.07 -15.38
C PHE A 313 -2.06 5.20 -16.19
N ILE A 314 -1.32 5.89 -17.07
CA ILE A 314 -1.92 6.93 -17.94
C ILE A 314 -2.96 6.30 -18.87
N SER A 315 -2.68 5.13 -19.44
CA SER A 315 -3.59 4.47 -20.37
C SER A 315 -4.95 4.13 -19.75
N LEU A 316 -5.05 4.10 -18.41
CA LEU A 316 -6.32 3.90 -17.71
C LEU A 316 -7.35 5.00 -18.03
N GLY A 317 -6.92 6.20 -18.45
CA GLY A 317 -7.83 7.24 -18.96
C GLY A 317 -8.68 6.77 -20.14
N LEU A 318 -8.18 5.81 -20.93
CA LEU A 318 -8.90 5.22 -22.06
C LEU A 318 -10.00 4.24 -21.65
N LEU A 319 -10.10 3.85 -20.36
CA LEU A 319 -11.16 2.97 -19.87
C LEU A 319 -12.55 3.59 -19.99
N TYR A 320 -12.65 4.92 -20.14
CA TYR A 320 -13.93 5.60 -20.35
C TYR A 320 -14.73 5.01 -21.53
N CYS A 321 -14.07 4.71 -22.65
CA CYS A 321 -14.72 4.13 -23.84
C CYS A 321 -15.39 2.78 -23.58
N PRO A 322 -14.67 1.72 -23.14
CA PRO A 322 -15.30 0.42 -22.88
C PRO A 322 -16.28 0.42 -21.70
N ILE A 323 -16.14 1.35 -20.75
CA ILE A 323 -17.14 1.55 -19.68
C ILE A 323 -18.45 2.12 -20.26
N LYS A 324 -18.35 3.16 -21.10
CA LYS A 324 -19.51 3.80 -21.73
C LYS A 324 -20.33 2.82 -22.57
N ASP A 325 -19.63 1.92 -23.27
CA ASP A 325 -20.25 0.89 -24.10
C ASP A 325 -20.69 -0.36 -23.31
N LYS A 326 -20.65 -0.30 -21.97
CA LYS A 326 -21.05 -1.38 -21.05
C LYS A 326 -20.34 -2.72 -21.29
N LYS A 327 -19.17 -2.71 -21.95
CA LYS A 327 -18.33 -3.91 -22.16
C LYS A 327 -17.60 -4.32 -20.88
N LEU A 328 -17.31 -3.35 -20.03
CA LEU A 328 -16.73 -3.54 -18.70
C LEU A 328 -17.74 -3.18 -17.61
N ASP A 329 -17.76 -3.96 -16.51
CA ASP A 329 -18.54 -3.62 -15.32
C ASP A 329 -17.94 -2.38 -14.65
N SER A 330 -18.63 -1.25 -14.81
CA SER A 330 -18.18 0.05 -14.31
C SER A 330 -17.88 0.03 -12.81
N ARG A 331 -18.61 -0.76 -12.01
CA ARG A 331 -18.42 -0.84 -10.56
C ARG A 331 -17.07 -1.46 -10.21
N LYS A 332 -16.67 -2.51 -10.94
CA LYS A 332 -15.36 -3.16 -10.75
C LYS A 332 -14.22 -2.26 -11.19
N ILE A 333 -14.39 -1.56 -12.32
CA ILE A 333 -13.36 -0.62 -12.80
C ILE A 333 -13.23 0.58 -11.85
N LEU A 334 -14.33 1.17 -11.39
CA LEU A 334 -14.30 2.26 -10.42
C LEU A 334 -13.65 1.82 -9.10
N PHE A 335 -13.95 0.60 -8.62
CA PHE A 335 -13.27 0.04 -7.46
C PHE A 335 -11.76 -0.10 -7.69
N LEU A 336 -11.33 -0.74 -8.78
CA LEU A 336 -9.91 -0.93 -9.08
C LEU A 336 -9.18 0.40 -9.29
N LEU A 337 -9.82 1.39 -9.92
CA LEU A 337 -9.27 2.73 -10.12
C LEU A 337 -9.13 3.50 -8.81
N SER A 338 -10.03 3.27 -7.85
CA SER A 338 -9.95 3.92 -6.54
C SER A 338 -8.70 3.51 -5.76
N ILE A 339 -8.14 2.32 -5.99
CA ILE A 339 -6.94 1.83 -5.28
C ILE A 339 -5.72 2.73 -5.54
N PRO A 340 -5.25 2.93 -6.79
CA PRO A 340 -4.15 3.86 -7.04
C PRO A 340 -4.50 5.29 -6.68
N LEU A 341 -5.76 5.74 -6.81
CA LEU A 341 -6.17 7.09 -6.40
C LEU A 341 -6.04 7.31 -4.89
N TRP A 342 -6.44 6.34 -4.06
CA TRP A 342 -6.23 6.41 -2.62
C TRP A 342 -4.75 6.40 -2.25
N ILE A 343 -3.91 5.62 -2.96
CA ILE A 343 -2.46 5.65 -2.76
C ILE A 343 -1.87 7.01 -3.15
N MET A 344 -2.33 7.61 -4.25
CA MET A 344 -1.92 8.97 -4.64
C MET A 344 -2.33 10.00 -3.60
N LEU A 345 -3.53 9.87 -3.02
CA LEU A 345 -3.98 10.74 -1.93
C LEU A 345 -3.12 10.58 -0.67
N VAL A 346 -2.74 9.35 -0.32
CA VAL A 346 -1.78 9.11 0.75
C VAL A 346 -0.42 9.73 0.41
N GLY A 347 0.05 9.57 -0.82
CA GLY A 347 1.29 10.19 -1.28
C GLY A 347 1.28 11.72 -1.18
N TYR A 348 0.15 12.34 -1.51
CA TYR A 348 -0.09 13.77 -1.38
C TYR A 348 0.01 14.25 0.07
N PHE A 349 -0.57 13.52 1.03
CA PHE A 349 -0.61 13.95 2.44
C PHE A 349 0.59 13.51 3.28
N TYR A 350 1.27 12.43 2.92
CA TYR A 350 2.29 11.79 3.76
C TYR A 350 3.67 11.67 3.10
N ALA A 351 3.90 12.33 1.96
CA ALA A 351 5.18 12.36 1.24
C ALA A 351 5.77 10.95 1.05
N SER A 352 5.08 10.17 0.23
CA SER A 352 5.37 8.75 0.06
C SER A 352 6.45 8.46 -0.97
N ALA A 353 7.28 7.45 -0.69
CA ALA A 353 8.24 6.88 -1.63
C ALA A 353 7.56 5.96 -2.67
N GLN A 354 8.31 5.57 -3.71
CA GLN A 354 7.83 4.73 -4.82
C GLN A 354 7.17 3.42 -4.33
N ARG A 355 7.72 2.83 -3.26
CA ARG A 355 7.21 1.64 -2.56
C ARG A 355 5.72 1.70 -2.18
N GLN A 356 5.16 2.90 -1.98
CA GLN A 356 3.74 3.04 -1.66
C GLN A 356 2.81 2.70 -2.83
N MET A 357 3.34 2.66 -4.05
CA MET A 357 2.57 2.29 -5.25
C MET A 357 2.41 0.77 -5.44
N LEU A 358 3.23 -0.05 -4.78
CA LEU A 358 3.22 -1.51 -4.98
C LEU A 358 1.86 -2.17 -4.75
N PRO A 359 1.08 -1.81 -3.70
CA PRO A 359 -0.27 -2.35 -3.52
C PRO A 359 -1.24 -2.01 -4.65
N ALA A 360 -0.98 -0.99 -5.47
CA ALA A 360 -1.82 -0.66 -6.63
C ALA A 360 -1.41 -1.40 -7.91
N TYR A 361 -0.25 -2.05 -7.96
CA TYR A 361 0.24 -2.66 -9.20
C TYR A 361 -0.75 -3.68 -9.75
N PHE A 362 -1.26 -4.59 -8.92
CA PHE A 362 -2.23 -5.60 -9.39
C PHE A 362 -3.49 -4.95 -10.01
N ALA A 363 -3.96 -3.82 -9.45
CA ALA A 363 -5.12 -3.10 -9.98
C ALA A 363 -4.80 -2.44 -11.32
N ILE A 364 -3.61 -1.82 -11.45
CA ILE A 364 -3.12 -1.23 -12.70
C ILE A 364 -3.00 -2.30 -13.79
N TYR A 365 -2.33 -3.42 -13.51
CA TYR A 365 -2.21 -4.54 -14.45
C TYR A 365 -3.60 -5.06 -14.86
N THR A 366 -4.50 -5.26 -13.90
CA THR A 366 -5.86 -5.74 -14.17
C THR A 366 -6.59 -4.83 -15.16
N MET A 367 -6.61 -3.53 -14.88
CA MET A 367 -7.31 -2.56 -15.70
C MET A 367 -6.65 -2.38 -17.07
N PHE A 368 -5.32 -2.37 -17.14
CA PHE A 368 -4.58 -2.28 -18.41
C PHE A 368 -4.89 -3.47 -19.33
N PHE A 369 -4.83 -4.70 -18.82
CA PHE A 369 -5.12 -5.89 -19.63
C PHE A 369 -6.60 -6.04 -19.98
N ALA A 370 -7.49 -5.56 -19.10
CA ALA A 370 -8.89 -5.41 -19.44
C ALA A 370 -9.06 -4.44 -20.62
N LEU A 371 -8.43 -3.26 -20.58
CA LEU A 371 -8.44 -2.29 -21.68
C LEU A 371 -7.94 -2.89 -23.00
N LEU A 372 -6.80 -3.58 -22.98
CA LEU A 372 -6.21 -4.21 -24.18
C LEU A 372 -7.13 -5.23 -24.83
N THR A 373 -7.97 -5.92 -24.05
CA THR A 373 -8.94 -6.87 -24.60
C THR A 373 -9.98 -6.18 -25.50
N TYR A 374 -10.31 -4.93 -25.21
CA TYR A 374 -11.33 -4.18 -25.94
C TYR A 374 -10.77 -3.16 -26.93
N ILE A 375 -9.49 -2.80 -26.84
CA ILE A 375 -8.88 -1.73 -27.67
C ILE A 375 -8.91 -2.05 -29.17
N LYS A 376 -8.85 -3.32 -29.56
CA LYS A 376 -8.99 -3.78 -30.96
C LYS A 376 -10.33 -3.39 -31.60
N HIS A 377 -11.35 -3.07 -30.80
CA HIS A 377 -12.63 -2.57 -31.31
C HIS A 377 -12.67 -1.06 -31.52
N TYR A 378 -11.64 -0.32 -31.09
CA TYR A 378 -11.61 1.15 -31.08
C TYR A 378 -10.43 1.74 -31.85
N GLU A 379 -9.84 0.99 -32.79
CA GLU A 379 -8.52 1.24 -33.42
C GLU A 379 -8.29 2.70 -33.84
N LEU A 380 -9.28 3.43 -34.37
CA LEU A 380 -9.13 4.83 -34.77
C LEU A 380 -9.30 5.87 -33.64
N GLN A 381 -10.11 5.60 -32.62
CA GLN A 381 -10.34 6.55 -31.53
C GLN A 381 -9.25 6.43 -30.45
N ALA A 382 -8.81 5.21 -30.16
CA ALA A 382 -7.79 4.93 -29.16
C ALA A 382 -6.45 5.60 -29.52
N LEU A 383 -6.04 5.57 -30.79
CA LEU A 383 -4.83 6.23 -31.28
C LEU A 383 -4.89 7.76 -31.15
N LYS A 384 -6.05 8.38 -31.40
CA LYS A 384 -6.22 9.83 -31.20
C LYS A 384 -6.07 10.23 -29.74
N TYR A 385 -6.74 9.53 -28.82
CA TYR A 385 -6.66 9.86 -27.39
C TYR A 385 -5.29 9.53 -26.79
N PHE A 386 -4.67 8.42 -27.20
CA PHE A 386 -3.35 8.05 -26.72
C PHE A 386 -2.27 9.01 -27.24
N GLY A 387 -2.35 9.42 -28.52
CA GLY A 387 -1.44 10.42 -29.08
C GLY A 387 -1.53 11.79 -28.38
N VAL A 388 -2.74 12.24 -28.04
CA VAL A 388 -2.94 13.48 -27.26
C VAL A 388 -2.39 13.36 -25.84
N LEU A 389 -2.62 12.24 -25.15
CA LEU A 389 -2.07 11.99 -23.82
C LEU A 389 -0.53 11.92 -23.83
N LEU A 390 0.05 11.30 -24.86
CA LEU A 390 1.51 11.24 -25.03
C LEU A 390 2.09 12.63 -25.29
N LEU A 391 1.45 13.43 -26.16
CA LEU A 391 1.87 14.81 -26.47
C LEU A 391 1.81 15.72 -25.25
N ILE A 392 0.74 15.65 -24.45
CA ILE A 392 0.59 16.43 -23.21
C ILE A 392 1.69 16.09 -22.20
N TYR A 393 2.25 14.87 -22.23
CA TYR A 393 3.26 14.44 -21.27
C TYR A 393 4.70 14.62 -21.77
N ILE A 394 4.93 14.45 -23.08
CA ILE A 394 6.24 14.68 -23.69
C ILE A 394 6.54 16.18 -23.76
N LEU A 395 5.57 17.05 -24.05
CA LEU A 395 5.83 18.49 -24.16
C LEU A 395 6.45 19.12 -22.90
N PRO A 396 5.95 18.87 -21.67
CA PRO A 396 6.49 19.48 -20.45
C PRO A 396 7.81 18.86 -19.96
N SER A 397 8.28 17.78 -20.60
CA SER A 397 9.58 17.18 -20.30
C SER A 397 10.66 17.55 -21.33
N ILE A 398 10.26 18.22 -22.43
CA ILE A 398 11.15 18.80 -23.45
C ILE A 398 11.36 20.31 -23.25
N ILE A 399 10.38 21.00 -22.64
CA ILE A 399 10.47 22.40 -22.18
C ILE A 399 11.00 22.42 -20.75
#